data_AF-A0A7S1CUH7-F1
#
_entry.id   AF-A0A7S1CUH7-F1
#
_cell.length_a   1.000
_cell.length_b   1.000
_cell.length_c   1.000
_cell.angle_alpha   90.00
_cell.angle_beta   90.00
_cell.angle_gamma   90.00
#
_symmetry.space_group_name_H-M   'P 1'
#
loop_
_entity.id
_entity.type
_entity.pdbx_description
1 polymer ?
#
loop_
_entity_poly.entity_id
_entity_poly.type
_entity_poly.pdbx_seq_one_letter_code
_entity_poly.pdbx_strand_id
1 'polypeptide(L)'
;MFSKFDLDNASKKLAQRSEEAHAKAQRKLEKDRIIAERKKKREEAIEREIQERRMAELLQQEAEEQERERLRELNQGVVFQGDLQAVPAPVTVAAEKGIKRSADKALLPPSVGSSLLSQDASKNGAYFFHVENGLGRRTCVGL
;
A
#
# COMPACT_ATOMS: atom_id res chain seq x y z
N MET A 1 72.41 -25.61 24.47
CA MET A 1 72.77 -24.45 23.62
C MET A 1 71.99 -24.59 22.32
N PHE A 2 71.16 -23.62 21.94
CA PHE A 2 70.49 -23.63 20.65
C PHE A 2 71.51 -23.31 19.55
N SER A 3 71.50 -24.06 18.45
CA SER A 3 72.42 -23.78 17.34
C SER A 3 71.99 -22.50 16.64
N LYS A 4 72.95 -21.73 16.12
CA LYS A 4 72.69 -20.50 15.35
C LYS A 4 71.72 -20.75 14.18
N PHE A 5 71.76 -21.95 13.60
CA PHE A 5 70.87 -22.40 12.53
C PHE A 5 69.41 -22.57 12.98
N ASP A 6 69.18 -23.00 14.23
CA ASP A 6 67.83 -23.14 14.79
C ASP A 6 67.18 -21.78 15.04
N LEU A 7 67.98 -20.80 15.49
CA LEU A 7 67.53 -19.42 15.70
C LEU A 7 67.18 -18.73 14.36
N ASP A 8 68.01 -18.94 13.33
CA ASP A 8 67.78 -18.39 12.00
C ASP A 8 66.54 -19.01 11.30
N ASN A 9 66.26 -20.29 11.56
CA ASN A 9 65.03 -20.93 11.05
C ASN A 9 63.78 -20.48 11.82
N ALA A 10 63.89 -20.26 13.13
CA ALA A 10 62.79 -19.75 13.94
C ALA A 10 62.42 -18.30 13.55
N SER A 11 63.42 -17.45 13.27
CA SER A 11 63.18 -16.07 12.83
C SER A 11 62.51 -16.00 11.46
N LYS A 12 62.95 -16.84 10.50
CA LYS A 12 62.30 -16.97 9.17
C LYS A 12 60.85 -17.45 9.27
N LYS A 13 60.57 -18.44 10.12
CA LYS A 13 59.20 -18.93 10.37
C LYS A 13 58.32 -17.85 11.02
N LEU A 14 58.88 -17.03 11.91
CA LEU A 14 58.16 -15.93 12.56
C LEU A 14 57.85 -14.81 11.55
N ALA A 15 58.82 -14.43 10.71
CA ALA A 15 58.62 -13.45 9.64
C ALA A 15 57.52 -13.89 8.67
N GLN A 16 57.57 -15.13 8.19
CA GLN A 16 56.51 -15.70 7.32
C GLN A 16 55.13 -15.67 7.99
N ARG A 17 55.03 -16.03 9.28
CA ARG A 17 53.77 -15.95 10.03
C ARG A 17 53.27 -14.51 10.19
N SER A 18 54.16 -13.53 10.39
CA SER A 18 53.76 -12.11 10.46
C SER A 18 53.25 -11.59 9.12
N GLU A 19 53.90 -11.95 8.01
CA GLU A 19 53.46 -11.56 6.67
C GLU A 19 52.11 -12.19 6.32
N GLU A 20 51.91 -13.48 6.64
CA GLU A 20 50.62 -14.14 6.46
C GLU A 20 49.51 -13.52 7.32
N ALA A 21 49.82 -13.12 8.56
CA ALA A 21 48.86 -12.45 9.43
C ALA A 21 48.49 -11.06 8.88
N HIS A 22 49.47 -10.29 8.39
CA HIS A 22 49.23 -9.00 7.74
C HIS A 22 48.40 -9.14 6.46
N ALA A 23 48.73 -10.10 5.58
CA ALA A 23 47.96 -10.35 4.37
C ALA A 23 46.51 -10.80 4.66
N LYS A 24 46.31 -11.62 5.70
CA LYS A 24 44.96 -12.01 6.16
C LYS A 24 44.19 -10.82 6.73
N ALA A 25 44.85 -9.92 7.47
CA ALA A 25 44.23 -8.71 7.99
C ALA A 25 43.80 -7.76 6.87
N GLN A 26 44.65 -7.54 5.86
CA GLN A 26 44.32 -6.72 4.67
C GLN A 26 43.11 -7.30 3.90
N ARG A 27 43.11 -8.61 3.65
CA ARG A 27 41.97 -9.28 2.99
C ARG A 27 40.66 -9.18 3.77
N LYS A 28 40.72 -9.17 5.11
CA LYS A 28 39.52 -8.95 5.95
C LYS A 28 39.03 -7.51 5.81
N LEU A 29 39.91 -6.53 5.91
CA LEU A 29 39.56 -5.11 5.75
C LEU A 29 38.94 -4.81 4.39
N GLU A 30 39.47 -5.38 3.30
CA GLU A 30 38.90 -5.22 1.95
C GLU A 30 37.51 -5.87 1.84
N LYS A 31 37.33 -7.07 2.39
CA LYS A 31 36.01 -7.73 2.43
C LYS A 31 35.00 -6.94 3.24
N ASP A 32 35.41 -6.40 4.38
CA ASP A 32 34.55 -5.61 5.26
C ASP A 32 34.14 -4.30 4.58
N ARG A 33 35.04 -3.65 3.83
CA ARG A 33 34.71 -2.49 2.99
C ARG A 33 33.66 -2.83 1.93
N ILE A 34 33.84 -3.93 1.20
CA ILE A 34 32.88 -4.36 0.16
C ILE A 34 31.51 -4.69 0.78
N ILE A 35 31.48 -5.34 1.95
CA ILE A 35 30.24 -5.65 2.67
C ILE A 35 29.55 -4.36 3.15
N ALA A 36 30.30 -3.40 3.68
CA ALA A 36 29.78 -2.11 4.13
C ALA A 36 29.17 -1.31 2.96
N GLU A 37 29.86 -1.24 1.82
CA GLU A 37 29.33 -0.58 0.62
C GLU A 37 28.05 -1.26 0.09
N ARG A 38 28.00 -2.59 0.10
CA ARG A 38 26.80 -3.34 -0.30
C ARG A 38 25.63 -3.12 0.67
N LYS A 39 25.89 -3.02 1.97
CA LYS A 39 24.86 -2.68 2.97
C LYS A 39 24.31 -1.28 2.75
N LYS A 40 25.19 -0.29 2.60
CA LYS A 40 24.80 1.10 2.33
C LYS A 40 23.93 1.22 1.08
N LYS A 41 24.32 0.55 -0.02
CA LYS A 41 23.52 0.53 -1.26
C LYS A 41 22.14 -0.11 -1.09
N ARG A 42 22.02 -1.14 -0.24
CA ARG A 42 20.73 -1.77 0.07
C ARG A 42 19.85 -0.86 0.92
N GLU A 43 20.43 -0.21 1.92
CA GLU A 43 19.73 0.77 2.76
C GLU A 43 19.21 1.93 1.92
N GLU A 44 20.04 2.53 1.06
CA GLU A 44 19.63 3.60 0.14
C GLU A 44 18.52 3.14 -0.83
N ALA A 45 18.55 1.89 -1.31
CA ALA A 45 17.51 1.36 -2.18
C ALA A 45 16.16 1.19 -1.46
N ILE A 46 16.19 0.68 -0.22
CA ILE A 46 15.00 0.52 0.62
C ILE A 46 14.41 1.90 0.97
N GLU A 47 15.26 2.87 1.33
CA GLU A 47 14.81 4.23 1.64
C GLU A 47 14.12 4.89 0.43
N ARG A 48 14.66 4.73 -0.77
CA ARG A 48 14.02 5.23 -2.01
C ARG A 48 12.68 4.55 -2.26
N GLU A 49 12.61 3.23 -2.12
CA GLU A 49 11.35 2.50 -2.32
C GLU A 49 10.27 2.94 -1.32
N ILE A 50 10.64 3.17 -0.06
CA ILE A 50 9.72 3.70 0.96
C ILE A 50 9.27 5.12 0.60
N GLN A 51 10.18 5.98 0.14
CA GLN A 51 9.84 7.34 -0.28
C GLN A 51 8.91 7.33 -1.49
N GLU A 52 9.18 6.52 -2.50
CA GLU A 52 8.34 6.38 -3.69
C GLU A 52 6.94 5.88 -3.33
N ARG A 53 6.82 4.88 -2.45
CA ARG A 53 5.52 4.39 -1.96
C ARG A 53 4.75 5.47 -1.22
N ARG A 54 5.40 6.20 -0.31
CA ARG A 54 4.75 7.31 0.43
C ARG A 54 4.28 8.41 -0.51
N MET A 55 5.11 8.78 -1.50
CA MET A 55 4.72 9.78 -2.50
C MET A 55 3.54 9.29 -3.35
N ALA A 56 3.52 8.02 -3.74
CA ALA A 56 2.40 7.44 -4.48
C ALA A 56 1.10 7.41 -3.66
N GLU A 57 1.18 7.05 -2.37
CA GLU A 57 0.03 7.07 -1.46
C GLU A 57 -0.51 8.50 -1.26
N LEU A 58 0.37 9.49 -1.08
CA LEU A 58 -0.04 10.90 -0.97
C LEU A 58 -0.72 11.40 -2.25
N LEU A 59 -0.16 11.08 -3.42
CA LEU A 59 -0.77 11.45 -4.70
C LEU A 59 -2.13 10.79 -4.91
N GLN A 60 -2.30 9.54 -4.47
CA GLN A 60 -3.58 8.85 -4.52
C GLN A 60 -4.62 9.51 -3.59
N GLN A 61 -4.21 9.85 -2.36
CA GLN A 61 -5.08 10.54 -1.42
C GLN A 61 -5.52 11.92 -1.94
N GLU A 62 -4.59 12.72 -2.47
CA GLU A 62 -4.91 14.02 -3.06
C GLU A 62 -5.88 13.89 -4.24
N ALA A 63 -5.70 12.88 -5.09
CA ALA A 63 -6.61 12.62 -6.20
C ALA A 63 -8.01 12.19 -5.72
N GLU A 64 -8.10 11.35 -4.68
CA GLU A 64 -9.36 10.94 -4.08
C GLU A 64 -10.09 12.12 -3.42
N GLU A 65 -9.36 13.00 -2.72
CA GLU A 65 -9.92 14.21 -2.11
C GLU A 65 -10.46 15.17 -3.17
N GLN A 66 -9.69 15.41 -4.24
CA GLN A 66 -10.13 16.27 -5.35
C GLN A 66 -11.38 15.71 -6.05
N GLU A 67 -11.42 14.41 -6.32
CA GLU A 67 -12.61 13.79 -6.93
C GLU A 67 -13.81 13.84 -5.98
N ARG A 68 -13.58 13.66 -4.67
CA ARG A 68 -14.64 13.79 -3.67
C ARG A 68 -15.19 15.22 -3.59
N GLU A 69 -14.34 16.23 -3.63
CA GLU A 69 -14.75 17.64 -3.68
C GLU A 69 -15.56 17.92 -4.94
N ARG A 70 -15.08 17.47 -6.11
CA ARG A 70 -15.80 17.60 -7.37
C ARG A 70 -17.18 16.94 -7.33
N LEU A 71 -17.28 15.72 -6.79
CA LEU A 71 -18.57 15.03 -6.63
C LEU A 71 -19.48 15.79 -5.67
N ARG A 72 -18.92 16.40 -4.61
CA ARG A 72 -19.69 17.21 -3.67
C ARG A 72 -20.28 18.44 -4.33
N GLU A 73 -19.53 19.12 -5.19
CA GLU A 73 -20.04 20.26 -5.96
C GLU A 73 -21.17 19.84 -6.92
N LEU A 74 -20.96 18.74 -7.66
CA LEU A 74 -21.95 18.22 -8.60
C LEU A 74 -23.25 17.78 -7.92
N ASN A 75 -23.14 17.18 -6.74
CA ASN A 75 -24.27 16.61 -5.99
C ASN A 75 -24.83 17.56 -4.92
N GLN A 76 -24.59 18.88 -5.05
CA GLN A 76 -25.12 19.91 -4.15
C GLN A 76 -24.83 19.63 -2.66
N GLY A 77 -23.60 19.20 -2.37
CA GLY A 77 -23.12 18.97 -1.01
C GLY A 77 -23.20 17.52 -0.52
N VAL A 78 -23.85 16.61 -1.26
CA VAL A 78 -24.08 15.22 -0.86
C VAL A 78 -23.09 14.27 -1.51
N VAL A 79 -22.32 13.53 -0.71
CA VAL A 79 -21.44 12.47 -1.23
C VAL A 79 -21.56 11.22 -0.37
N PHE A 80 -21.75 10.08 -1.05
CA PHE A 80 -21.68 8.77 -0.45
C PHE A 80 -20.84 7.85 -1.34
N GLN A 81 -19.83 7.22 -0.75
CA GLN A 81 -19.02 6.19 -1.37
C GLN A 81 -18.76 5.11 -0.31
N GLY A 82 -18.83 3.85 -0.72
CA GLY A 82 -18.54 2.74 0.17
C GLY A 82 -18.62 1.42 -0.57
N ASP A 83 -17.80 0.47 -0.12
CA ASP A 83 -17.81 -0.89 -0.62
C ASP A 83 -18.96 -1.66 0.03
N LEU A 84 -19.86 -2.17 -0.81
CA LEU A 84 -21.03 -2.92 -0.36
C LEU A 84 -20.97 -4.35 -0.88
N GLN A 85 -21.33 -5.30 -0.01
CA GLN A 85 -21.52 -6.68 -0.41
C GLN A 85 -22.90 -6.85 -1.05
N ALA A 86 -22.94 -7.32 -2.30
CA ALA A 86 -24.19 -7.62 -2.97
C ALA A 86 -24.88 -8.84 -2.33
N VAL A 87 -26.11 -8.64 -1.87
CA VAL A 87 -26.98 -9.69 -1.34
C VAL A 87 -28.23 -9.76 -2.22
N PRO A 88 -28.68 -10.96 -2.63
CA PRO A 88 -29.90 -11.08 -3.42
C PRO A 88 -31.09 -10.53 -2.64
N ALA A 89 -31.80 -9.56 -3.24
CA ALA A 89 -33.03 -9.04 -2.68
C ALA A 89 -34.12 -10.12 -2.73
N PRO A 90 -34.81 -10.44 -1.63
CA PRO A 90 -35.95 -11.35 -1.68
C PRO A 90 -37.06 -10.71 -2.52
N VAL A 91 -37.56 -11.44 -3.52
CA VAL A 91 -38.62 -10.97 -4.44
C VAL A 91 -39.88 -10.52 -3.67
N THR A 92 -40.13 -11.12 -2.50
CA THR A 92 -41.24 -10.78 -1.60
C THR A 92 -41.17 -9.36 -1.07
N VAL A 93 -39.98 -8.83 -0.74
CA VAL A 93 -39.80 -7.49 -0.16
C VAL A 93 -40.19 -6.40 -1.16
N ALA A 94 -39.91 -6.62 -2.45
CA ALA A 94 -40.31 -5.67 -3.49
C ALA A 94 -41.82 -5.68 -3.74
N ALA A 95 -42.44 -6.86 -3.66
CA ALA A 95 -43.89 -7.02 -3.80
C ALA A 95 -44.66 -6.37 -2.63
N GLU A 96 -44.20 -6.59 -1.39
CA GLU A 96 -44.77 -5.99 -0.17
C GLU A 96 -44.71 -4.46 -0.19
N LYS A 97 -43.64 -3.89 -0.77
CA LYS A 97 -43.47 -2.43 -0.93
C LYS A 97 -44.13 -1.86 -2.20
N GLY A 98 -44.82 -2.69 -3.00
CA GLY A 98 -45.49 -2.25 -4.22
C GLY A 98 -44.55 -1.78 -5.34
N ILE A 99 -43.29 -2.23 -5.34
CA ILE A 99 -42.28 -1.81 -6.30
C ILE A 99 -42.45 -2.58 -7.62
N LYS A 100 -42.97 -1.90 -8.65
CA LYS A 100 -43.26 -2.51 -9.97
C LYS A 100 -42.01 -2.86 -10.80
N ARG A 101 -40.88 -2.16 -10.60
CA ARG A 101 -39.60 -2.38 -11.30
C ARG A 101 -38.49 -2.75 -10.31
N SER A 102 -38.69 -3.88 -9.63
CA SER A 102 -37.77 -4.34 -8.58
C SER A 102 -36.36 -4.63 -9.10
N ALA A 103 -36.22 -5.00 -10.38
CA ALA A 103 -34.93 -5.29 -11.01
C ALA A 103 -34.04 -4.04 -11.20
N ASP A 104 -34.62 -2.84 -11.26
CA ASP A 104 -33.89 -1.59 -11.50
C ASP A 104 -33.52 -0.87 -10.18
N LYS A 105 -33.86 -1.47 -9.04
CA LYS A 105 -33.72 -0.86 -7.71
C LYS A 105 -32.71 -1.58 -6.83
N ALA A 106 -31.89 -0.82 -6.14
CA ALA A 106 -30.98 -1.33 -5.13
C ALA A 106 -31.57 -1.22 -3.73
N LEU A 107 -31.42 -2.27 -2.92
CA LEU A 107 -31.66 -2.21 -1.49
C LEU A 107 -30.32 -1.94 -0.79
N LEU A 108 -30.23 -0.78 -0.15
CA LEU A 108 -29.04 -0.37 0.59
C LEU A 108 -29.22 -0.61 2.10
N PRO A 109 -28.13 -0.82 2.85
CA PRO A 109 -28.23 -0.98 4.31
C PRO A 109 -28.68 0.32 4.99
N PRO A 110 -29.32 0.24 6.16
CA PRO A 110 -29.85 1.41 6.87
C PRO A 110 -28.80 2.49 7.18
N SER A 111 -27.53 2.09 7.36
CA SER A 111 -26.40 3.00 7.59
C SER A 111 -26.23 4.02 6.45
N VAL A 112 -26.48 3.61 5.20
CA VAL A 112 -26.44 4.51 4.03
C VAL A 112 -27.57 5.54 4.12
N GLY A 113 -28.76 5.10 4.50
CA GLY A 113 -29.90 5.99 4.74
C GLY A 113 -29.58 7.06 5.79
N SER A 114 -29.04 6.65 6.95
CA SER A 114 -28.62 7.59 8.00
C SER A 114 -27.55 8.58 7.52
N SER A 115 -26.55 8.11 6.75
CA SER A 115 -25.49 8.95 6.20
C SER A 115 -26.03 10.00 5.22
N LEU A 116 -26.91 9.61 4.30
CA LEU A 116 -27.53 10.52 3.33
C LEU A 116 -28.44 11.55 4.02
N LEU A 117 -29.22 11.11 5.01
CA LEU A 117 -30.08 12.01 5.78
C LEU A 117 -29.29 13.04 6.57
N SER A 118 -28.12 12.66 7.11
CA SER A 118 -27.24 13.60 7.82
C SER A 118 -26.67 14.71 6.92
N GLN A 119 -26.70 14.51 5.60
CA GLN A 119 -26.25 15.45 4.58
C GLN A 119 -27.42 16.20 3.93
N ASP A 120 -28.63 16.13 4.49
CA ASP A 120 -29.84 16.74 3.92
C ASP A 120 -30.18 16.26 2.48
N ALA A 121 -29.76 15.04 2.12
CA ALA A 121 -29.89 14.55 0.75
C ALA A 121 -31.34 14.50 0.25
N SER A 122 -32.33 14.43 1.16
CA SER A 122 -33.75 14.44 0.82
C SER A 122 -34.21 15.70 0.08
N LYS A 123 -33.45 16.80 0.18
CA LYS A 123 -33.71 18.05 -0.54
C LYS A 123 -33.37 17.95 -2.04
N ASN A 124 -32.51 17.00 -2.42
CA ASN A 124 -31.99 16.85 -3.79
C ASN A 124 -32.86 15.94 -4.67
N GLY A 125 -33.98 15.44 -4.14
CA GLY A 125 -34.94 14.61 -4.87
C GLY A 125 -34.63 13.12 -4.80
N ALA A 126 -34.82 12.41 -5.92
CA ALA A 126 -34.64 10.96 -6.00
C ALA A 126 -33.16 10.57 -5.98
N TYR A 127 -32.83 9.52 -5.24
CA TYR A 127 -31.45 9.04 -5.14
C TYR A 127 -31.10 8.08 -6.28
N PHE A 128 -30.00 8.40 -6.95
CA PHE A 128 -29.37 7.53 -7.95
C PHE A 128 -27.93 7.24 -7.53
N PHE A 129 -27.51 5.99 -7.69
CA PHE A 129 -26.17 5.54 -7.32
C PHE A 129 -25.46 4.98 -8.53
N HIS A 130 -24.17 5.30 -8.64
CA HIS A 130 -23.26 4.56 -9.49
C HIS A 130 -22.77 3.35 -8.73
N VAL A 131 -22.92 2.17 -9.34
CA VAL A 131 -22.44 0.89 -8.80
C VAL A 131 -21.36 0.38 -9.74
N GLU A 132 -20.20 0.09 -9.18
CA GLU A 132 -19.09 -0.55 -9.87
C GLU A 132 -18.92 -1.97 -9.35
N ASN A 133 -18.77 -2.95 -10.24
CA ASN A 133 -18.47 -4.33 -9.85
C ASN A 133 -16.96 -4.60 -9.83
N GLY A 134 -16.54 -5.74 -9.29
CA GLY A 134 -15.11 -6.13 -9.25
C GLY A 134 -14.45 -6.34 -10.62
N LEU A 135 -15.19 -6.27 -11.72
CA LEU A 135 -14.69 -6.29 -13.10
C LEU A 135 -14.58 -4.87 -13.69
N GLY A 136 -14.79 -3.82 -12.88
CA GLY A 136 -14.76 -2.42 -13.30
C GLY A 136 -15.97 -1.98 -14.14
N ARG A 137 -17.05 -2.77 -14.20
CA ARG A 137 -18.27 -2.39 -14.92
C ARG A 137 -19.12 -1.47 -14.06
N ARG A 138 -19.52 -0.33 -14.64
CA ARG A 138 -20.33 0.70 -13.98
C ARG A 138 -21.76 0.67 -14.49
N THR A 139 -22.71 0.75 -13.56
CA THR A 139 -24.15 0.86 -13.84
C THR A 139 -24.81 1.85 -12.89
N CYS A 140 -25.89 2.50 -13.32
CA CYS A 140 -26.67 3.40 -12.47
C CYS A 140 -27.90 2.68 -11.95
N VAL A 141 -28.19 2.81 -10.65
CA VAL A 141 -29.36 2.22 -10.01
C VAL A 141 -30.12 3.27 -9.19
N GLY A 142 -31.44 3.15 -9.17
CA GLY A 142 -32.30 3.96 -8.30
C GLY A 142 -32.52 3.27 -6.95
N LEU A 143 -32.88 4.05 -5.94
CA LEU A 143 -33.36 3.56 -4.65
C LEU A 143 -34.90 3.44 -4.61
#